data_AF-A0A951LTV3-F1
#
_entry.id   AF-A0A951LTV3-F1
#
_cell.length_a   1.000
_cell.length_b   1.000
_cell.length_c   1.000
_cell.angle_alpha   90.00
_cell.angle_beta   90.00
_cell.angle_gamma   90.00
#
_symmetry.space_group_name_H-M   'P 1'
#
loop_
_entity.id
_entity.type
_entity.pdbx_description
1 polymer ?
#
loop_
_entity_poly.entity_id
_entity_poly.type
_entity_poly.pdbx_seq_one_letter_code
_entity_poly.pdbx_strand_id
1 'polypeptide(L)'
;MLTAMRHNQLTMIAPLDKDRRAAVEADLETHIGYQRADKPDHILLKDIAELHFLSIFTFVPQGGGRNPEGYLVIEASFDGPVDNFLANFTRKFAQPLDLIFASCGRPPSESLTLFIGRHGYKPACFYVSCPGMSRPQIDNEHRLVERLQFETDRLARQDAGAYRDCETVIDHMYKVAKRKGFLTAAQAPAPFLVKYGQQLVEGLGVLILMILLAAGVLWIGHWPRLQAIARHPLLAAVLGFAAVALAS
;
A
#
# COMPACT_ATOMS: atom_id res chain seq x y z
N MET A 1 20.31 6.81 5.84
CA MET A 1 19.12 7.19 5.05
C MET A 1 18.35 5.90 4.80
N LEU A 2 17.26 5.66 5.54
CA LEU A 2 16.43 4.47 5.34
C LEU A 2 15.60 4.70 4.08
N THR A 3 15.92 4.00 2.99
CA THR A 3 15.08 3.98 1.80
C THR A 3 13.73 3.42 2.22
N ALA A 4 12.65 4.17 2.00
CA ALA A 4 11.30 3.68 2.28
C ALA A 4 11.11 2.34 1.56
N MET A 5 10.86 1.28 2.32
CA MET A 5 10.65 -0.04 1.76
C MET A 5 9.39 0.01 0.90
N ARG A 6 9.52 -0.38 -0.37
CA ARG A 6 8.41 -0.37 -1.32
C ARG A 6 7.45 -1.50 -0.93
N HIS A 7 6.27 -1.11 -0.48
CA HIS A 7 5.17 -2.02 -0.27
C HIS A 7 4.61 -2.50 -1.63
N ASN A 8 4.44 -3.81 -1.79
CA ASN A 8 3.89 -4.43 -2.99
C ASN A 8 2.76 -5.39 -2.63
N GLN A 9 1.91 -5.65 -3.62
CA GLN A 9 0.82 -6.60 -3.55
C GLN A 9 0.93 -7.58 -4.72
N LEU A 10 0.54 -8.82 -4.45
CA LEU A 10 0.41 -9.88 -5.44
C LEU A 10 -0.99 -10.45 -5.33
N THR A 11 -1.72 -10.42 -6.44
CA THR A 11 -2.94 -11.21 -6.62
C THR A 11 -2.67 -12.22 -7.72
N MET A 12 -2.97 -13.48 -7.48
CA MET A 12 -2.85 -14.54 -8.47
C MET A 12 -4.16 -15.32 -8.50
N ILE A 13 -4.64 -15.62 -9.71
CA ILE A 13 -5.88 -16.35 -9.94
C ILE A 13 -5.59 -17.44 -10.97
N ALA A 14 -5.66 -18.70 -10.54
CA ALA A 14 -5.46 -19.86 -11.40
C ALA A 14 -6.71 -20.75 -11.44
N PRO A 15 -7.09 -21.27 -12.62
CA PRO A 15 -8.18 -22.23 -12.72
C PRO A 15 -7.81 -23.52 -12.01
N LEU A 16 -8.76 -24.10 -11.27
CA LEU A 16 -8.63 -25.45 -10.72
C LEU A 16 -8.95 -26.49 -11.79
N ASP A 17 -8.24 -27.62 -11.74
CA ASP A 17 -8.56 -28.80 -12.54
C ASP A 17 -9.83 -29.49 -12.02
N LYS A 18 -10.44 -30.30 -12.90
CA LYS A 18 -11.71 -30.98 -12.64
C LYS A 18 -11.69 -31.87 -11.39
N ASP A 19 -12.68 -31.69 -10.52
CA ASP A 19 -12.91 -32.44 -9.29
C ASP A 19 -11.76 -32.29 -8.27
N ARG A 20 -10.91 -31.26 -8.39
CA ARG A 20 -9.74 -31.06 -7.51
C ARG A 20 -9.95 -30.08 -6.37
N ARG A 21 -11.04 -29.30 -6.39
CA ARG A 21 -11.26 -28.23 -5.40
C ARG A 21 -11.21 -28.73 -3.96
N ALA A 22 -11.94 -29.79 -3.63
CA ALA A 22 -11.98 -30.33 -2.27
C ALA A 22 -10.60 -30.84 -1.80
N ALA A 23 -9.83 -31.44 -2.71
CA ALA A 23 -8.46 -31.88 -2.40
C ALA A 23 -7.54 -30.67 -2.12
N VAL A 24 -7.64 -29.61 -2.93
CA VAL A 24 -6.88 -28.37 -2.71
C VAL A 24 -7.27 -27.70 -1.39
N GLU A 25 -8.55 -27.65 -1.04
CA GLU A 25 -9.00 -27.12 0.25
C GLU A 25 -8.43 -27.92 1.43
N ALA A 26 -8.40 -29.26 1.33
CA ALA A 26 -7.80 -30.13 2.34
C ALA A 26 -6.27 -29.96 2.45
N ASP A 27 -5.57 -29.84 1.32
CA ASP A 27 -4.12 -29.60 1.27
C ASP A 27 -3.78 -28.22 1.86
N LEU A 28 -4.59 -27.20 1.57
CA LEU A 28 -4.46 -25.87 2.14
C LEU A 28 -4.61 -25.93 3.67
N GLU A 29 -5.66 -26.57 4.17
CA GLU A 29 -5.90 -26.68 5.62
C GLU A 29 -4.77 -27.45 6.33
N THR A 30 -4.29 -28.54 5.72
CA THR A 30 -3.28 -29.43 6.29
C THR A 30 -1.89 -28.80 6.29
N HIS A 31 -1.49 -28.14 5.20
CA HIS A 31 -0.10 -27.72 5.01
C HIS A 31 0.16 -26.22 5.17
N ILE A 32 -0.85 -25.39 4.94
CA ILE A 32 -0.70 -23.92 4.98
C ILE A 32 -1.58 -23.30 6.07
N GLY A 33 -2.73 -23.89 6.38
CA GLY A 33 -3.83 -23.35 7.18
C GLY A 33 -3.49 -22.99 8.62
N TYR A 34 -4.08 -23.66 9.62
CA TYR A 34 -3.89 -23.33 11.03
C TYR A 34 -2.45 -23.62 11.47
N GLN A 35 -1.56 -22.66 11.22
CA GLN A 35 -0.16 -22.74 11.58
C GLN A 35 0.00 -22.61 13.08
N ARG A 36 0.62 -23.63 13.66
CA ARG A 36 0.75 -23.81 15.10
C ARG A 36 2.22 -23.81 15.45
N ALA A 37 2.65 -22.83 16.23
CA ALA A 37 4.05 -22.71 16.63
C ALA A 37 4.54 -23.91 17.48
N ASP A 38 3.62 -24.66 18.09
CA ASP A 38 3.91 -25.88 18.84
C ASP A 38 4.03 -27.14 17.97
N LYS A 39 3.81 -27.03 16.65
CA LYS A 39 3.94 -28.13 15.70
C LYS A 39 5.23 -27.97 14.89
N PRO A 40 6.22 -28.87 15.04
CA PRO A 40 7.53 -28.72 14.40
C PRO A 40 7.46 -28.79 12.86
N ASP A 41 6.44 -29.45 12.31
CA ASP A 41 6.28 -29.62 10.87
C ASP A 41 5.56 -28.44 10.19
N HIS A 42 5.07 -27.47 10.98
CA HIS A 42 4.37 -26.30 10.43
C HIS A 42 5.38 -25.22 10.04
N ILE A 43 5.33 -24.82 8.77
CA ILE A 43 6.11 -23.69 8.26
C ILE A 43 5.34 -22.42 8.58
N LEU A 44 5.90 -21.53 9.40
CA LEU A 44 5.19 -20.36 9.90
C LEU A 44 5.35 -19.18 8.93
N LEU A 45 4.23 -18.55 8.53
CA LEU A 45 4.21 -17.36 7.67
C LEU A 45 5.01 -16.20 8.27
N LYS A 46 5.04 -16.12 9.61
CA LYS A 46 5.82 -15.10 10.34
C LYS A 46 7.33 -15.16 10.04
N ASP A 47 7.81 -16.27 9.49
CA ASP A 47 9.21 -16.47 9.14
C ASP A 47 9.57 -15.96 7.73
N ILE A 48 8.58 -15.47 6.97
CA ILE A 48 8.82 -14.64 5.77
C ILE A 48 8.85 -13.19 6.25
N ALA A 49 10.06 -12.65 6.40
CA ALA A 49 10.26 -11.35 7.02
C ALA A 49 9.53 -10.21 6.28
N GLU A 50 9.43 -10.33 4.96
CA GLU A 50 8.83 -9.34 4.09
C GLU A 50 7.29 -9.41 4.07
N LEU A 51 6.68 -10.50 4.55
CA LEU A 51 5.26 -10.75 4.42
C LEU A 51 4.46 -10.04 5.52
N HIS A 52 3.48 -9.24 5.10
CA HIS A 52 2.51 -8.60 6.00
C HIS A 52 1.19 -9.37 6.07
N PHE A 53 0.74 -9.86 4.92
CA PHE A 53 -0.52 -10.58 4.79
C PHE A 53 -0.43 -11.59 3.67
N LEU A 54 -0.95 -12.80 3.90
CA LEU A 54 -1.15 -13.83 2.89
C LEU A 54 -2.52 -14.47 3.12
N SER A 55 -3.30 -14.55 2.05
CA SER A 55 -4.51 -15.34 1.97
C SER A 55 -4.42 -16.27 0.76
N ILE A 56 -4.72 -17.54 0.98
CA ILE A 56 -4.82 -18.54 -0.09
C ILE A 56 -6.16 -19.24 0.08
N PHE A 57 -7.00 -19.18 -0.94
CA PHE A 57 -8.36 -19.71 -0.87
C PHE A 57 -8.84 -20.15 -2.23
N THR A 58 -9.88 -20.98 -2.24
CA THR A 58 -10.60 -21.31 -3.47
C THR A 58 -11.93 -20.56 -3.53
N PHE A 59 -12.41 -20.25 -4.73
CA PHE A 59 -13.77 -19.73 -4.91
C PHE A 59 -14.38 -20.19 -6.23
N VAL A 60 -15.72 -20.29 -6.25
CA VAL A 60 -16.50 -20.53 -7.47
C VAL A 60 -17.32 -19.26 -7.75
N PRO A 61 -17.18 -18.65 -8.94
CA PRO A 61 -17.96 -17.47 -9.28
C PRO A 61 -19.47 -17.77 -9.27
N GLN A 62 -20.26 -16.90 -8.65
CA GLN A 62 -21.71 -17.00 -8.72
C GLN A 62 -22.19 -16.80 -10.17
N GLY A 63 -23.07 -17.68 -10.65
CA GLY A 63 -23.66 -17.60 -11.99
C GLY A 63 -23.02 -18.49 -13.06
N GLY A 64 -22.12 -19.42 -12.68
CA GLY A 64 -21.52 -20.37 -13.63
C GLY A 64 -20.43 -19.71 -14.47
N GLY A 65 -19.23 -19.57 -13.89
CA GLY A 65 -18.07 -19.06 -14.62
C GLY A 65 -17.58 -20.03 -15.69
N ARG A 66 -16.58 -19.60 -16.47
CA ARG A 66 -15.88 -20.46 -17.46
C ARG A 66 -15.23 -21.70 -16.84
N ASN A 67 -15.00 -21.70 -15.53
CA ASN A 67 -14.51 -22.86 -14.78
C ASN A 67 -15.51 -23.22 -13.66
N PRO A 68 -16.29 -24.31 -13.81
CA PRO A 68 -17.24 -24.74 -12.78
C PRO A 68 -16.56 -25.23 -11.50
N GLU A 69 -15.30 -25.67 -11.61
CA GLU A 69 -14.48 -26.15 -10.49
C GLU A 69 -13.98 -25.01 -9.60
N GLY A 70 -14.05 -23.79 -10.11
CA GLY A 70 -13.59 -22.58 -9.43
C GLY A 70 -12.12 -22.26 -9.71
N TYR A 71 -11.56 -21.47 -8.82
CA TYR A 71 -10.22 -20.90 -8.96
C TYR A 71 -9.50 -20.98 -7.63
N LEU A 72 -8.19 -21.18 -7.70
CA LEU A 72 -7.27 -20.90 -6.61
C LEU A 72 -6.88 -19.43 -6.66
N VAL A 73 -6.98 -18.75 -5.53
CA VAL A 73 -6.59 -17.35 -5.38
C VAL A 73 -5.51 -17.23 -4.33
N ILE A 74 -4.49 -16.43 -4.65
CA ILE A 74 -3.50 -15.97 -3.69
C ILE A 74 -3.54 -14.46 -3.64
N GLU A 75 -3.64 -13.92 -2.44
CA GLU A 75 -3.48 -12.50 -2.16
C GLU A 75 -2.37 -12.35 -1.15
N ALA A 76 -1.31 -11.63 -1.52
CA ALA A 76 -0.19 -11.35 -0.65
C ALA A 76 0.12 -9.85 -0.64
N SER A 77 0.52 -9.36 0.52
CA SER A 77 1.04 -8.02 0.74
C SER A 77 2.38 -8.15 1.47
N PHE A 78 3.40 -7.50 0.93
CA PHE A 78 4.78 -7.68 1.36
C PHE A 78 5.64 -6.47 1.01
N ASP A 79 6.80 -6.36 1.65
CA ASP A 79 7.78 -5.34 1.33
C ASP A 79 8.88 -5.84 0.40
N GLY A 80 9.42 -4.95 -0.43
CA GLY A 80 10.54 -5.26 -1.32
C GLY A 80 10.12 -5.87 -2.66
N PRO A 81 11.09 -6.25 -3.51
CA PRO A 81 10.81 -6.70 -4.88
C PRO A 81 9.95 -7.97 -4.93
N VAL A 82 8.99 -8.02 -5.86
CA VAL A 82 8.10 -9.18 -6.08
C VAL A 82 8.90 -10.46 -6.32
N ASP A 83 9.98 -10.39 -7.11
CA ASP A 83 10.80 -11.56 -7.43
C ASP A 83 11.49 -12.15 -6.19
N ASN A 84 11.95 -11.28 -5.28
CA ASN A 84 12.57 -11.70 -4.02
C ASN A 84 11.54 -12.36 -3.09
N PHE A 85 10.36 -11.74 -2.98
CA PHE A 85 9.25 -12.31 -2.22
C PHE A 85 8.86 -13.69 -2.75
N LEU A 86 8.63 -13.80 -4.06
CA LEU A 86 8.26 -15.07 -4.68
C LEU A 86 9.34 -16.12 -4.48
N ALA A 87 10.62 -15.79 -4.68
CA ALA A 87 11.71 -16.74 -4.46
C ALA A 87 11.78 -17.22 -3.00
N ASN A 88 11.54 -16.35 -2.02
CA ASN A 88 11.51 -16.73 -0.61
C ASN A 88 10.27 -17.57 -0.26
N PHE A 89 9.10 -17.17 -0.77
CA PHE A 89 7.83 -17.85 -0.55
C PHE A 89 7.84 -19.26 -1.14
N THR A 90 8.23 -19.41 -2.41
CA THR A 90 8.30 -20.71 -3.07
C THR A 90 9.40 -21.59 -2.49
N ARG A 91 10.52 -21.02 -2.00
CA ARG A 91 11.56 -21.81 -1.33
C ARG A 91 11.10 -22.34 0.02
N LYS A 92 10.42 -21.52 0.83
CA LYS A 92 9.93 -21.94 2.15
C LYS A 92 8.79 -22.93 2.06
N PHE A 93 7.86 -22.74 1.13
CA PHE A 93 6.66 -23.58 1.00
C PHE A 93 6.71 -24.49 -0.23
N ALA A 94 7.91 -24.87 -0.70
CA ALA A 94 8.10 -25.57 -1.98
C ALA A 94 7.18 -26.79 -2.15
N GLN A 95 7.27 -27.74 -1.22
CA GLN A 95 6.51 -28.99 -1.30
C GLN A 95 4.99 -28.78 -1.15
N PRO A 96 4.48 -28.06 -0.13
CA PRO A 96 3.05 -27.76 -0.04
C PRO A 96 2.49 -27.05 -1.27
N LEU A 97 3.20 -26.03 -1.77
CA LEU A 97 2.74 -25.28 -2.93
C LEU A 97 2.80 -26.15 -4.18
N ASP A 98 3.82 -26.98 -4.35
CA ASP A 98 3.91 -27.88 -5.50
C ASP A 98 2.69 -28.81 -5.60
N LEU A 99 2.23 -29.38 -4.48
CA LEU A 99 1.01 -30.20 -4.41
C LEU A 99 -0.25 -29.42 -4.80
N ILE A 100 -0.42 -28.24 -4.22
CA ILE A 100 -1.59 -27.38 -4.46
C ILE A 100 -1.63 -26.93 -5.94
N PHE A 101 -0.51 -26.45 -6.48
CA PHE A 101 -0.44 -25.93 -7.84
C PHE A 101 -0.42 -27.02 -8.92
N ALA A 102 -0.07 -28.26 -8.58
CA ALA A 102 -0.26 -29.38 -9.49
C ALA A 102 -1.74 -29.61 -9.84
N SER A 103 -2.67 -29.14 -9.01
CA SER A 103 -4.12 -29.19 -9.27
C SER A 103 -4.67 -27.95 -10.01
N CYS A 104 -3.78 -27.09 -10.49
CA CYS A 104 -4.13 -25.87 -11.24
C CYS A 104 -3.61 -25.93 -12.70
N GLY A 105 -3.37 -27.12 -13.24
CA GLY A 105 -2.83 -27.29 -14.59
C GLY A 105 -1.37 -26.84 -14.78
N ARG A 106 -0.59 -26.66 -13.70
CA ARG A 106 0.84 -26.33 -13.80
C ARG A 106 1.65 -27.55 -14.28
N PRO A 107 2.40 -27.45 -15.40
CA PRO A 107 3.30 -28.51 -15.83
C PRO A 107 4.42 -28.76 -14.79
N PRO A 108 4.85 -30.01 -14.55
CA PRO A 108 5.95 -30.30 -13.62
C PRO A 108 7.28 -29.63 -13.98
N SER A 109 7.49 -29.31 -15.26
CA SER A 109 8.67 -28.61 -15.76
C SER A 109 8.62 -27.09 -15.58
N GLU A 110 7.45 -26.52 -15.27
CA GLU A 110 7.26 -25.09 -15.09
C GLU A 110 7.60 -24.69 -13.64
N SER A 111 8.51 -23.74 -13.46
CA SER A 111 8.84 -23.23 -12.14
C SER A 111 7.63 -22.53 -11.52
N LEU A 112 7.47 -22.69 -10.21
CA LEU A 112 6.31 -22.14 -9.52
C LEU A 112 6.25 -20.60 -9.62
N THR A 113 7.40 -19.93 -9.55
CA THR A 113 7.51 -18.49 -9.73
C THR A 113 7.01 -18.04 -11.10
N LEU A 114 7.34 -18.78 -12.17
CA LEU A 114 6.88 -18.49 -13.53
C LEU A 114 5.36 -18.70 -13.66
N PHE A 115 4.85 -19.79 -13.10
CA PHE A 115 3.41 -20.08 -13.08
C PHE A 115 2.63 -18.96 -12.36
N ILE A 116 3.06 -18.58 -11.15
CA ILE A 116 2.44 -17.49 -10.39
C ILE A 116 2.51 -16.18 -11.18
N GLY A 117 3.64 -15.88 -11.83
CA GLY A 117 3.81 -14.68 -12.65
C GLY A 117 2.83 -14.63 -13.85
N ARG A 118 2.63 -15.75 -14.54
CA ARG A 118 1.68 -15.85 -15.67
C ARG A 118 0.23 -15.66 -15.24
N HIS A 119 -0.12 -16.14 -14.05
CA HIS A 119 -1.45 -16.01 -13.46
C HIS A 119 -1.60 -14.78 -12.55
N GLY A 120 -0.58 -13.93 -12.50
CA GLY A 120 -0.57 -12.70 -11.73
C GLY A 120 -1.57 -11.71 -12.32
N TYR A 121 -2.55 -11.33 -11.50
CA TYR A 121 -3.49 -10.27 -11.83
C TYR A 121 -2.93 -8.94 -11.33
N LYS A 122 -2.96 -7.91 -12.18
CA LYS A 122 -2.65 -6.53 -11.77
C LYS A 122 -3.96 -5.86 -11.37
N PRO A 123 -4.18 -5.56 -10.08
CA PRO A 123 -5.37 -4.82 -9.66
C PRO A 123 -5.49 -3.49 -10.42
N ALA A 124 -6.72 -3.15 -10.83
CA ALA A 124 -7.01 -1.86 -11.44
C ALA A 124 -7.08 -0.72 -10.40
N CYS A 125 -7.27 -1.07 -9.14
CA CYS A 125 -7.32 -0.16 -7.99
C CYS A 125 -6.50 -0.79 -6.86
N PHE A 126 -5.59 -0.01 -6.29
CA PHE A 126 -4.82 -0.42 -5.12
C PHE A 126 -5.30 0.41 -3.94
N TYR A 127 -5.75 -0.27 -2.88
CA TYR A 127 -5.87 0.38 -1.58
C TYR A 127 -4.45 0.52 -1.02
N VAL A 128 -3.80 1.64 -1.33
CA VAL A 128 -2.62 2.06 -0.59
C VAL A 128 -3.17 2.59 0.73
N SER A 129 -3.28 1.72 1.73
CA SER A 129 -3.31 2.23 3.11
C SER A 129 -2.10 3.15 3.23
N CYS A 130 -2.31 4.39 3.68
CA CYS A 130 -1.22 5.35 3.96
C CYS A 130 -0.03 4.58 4.53
N PRO A 131 1.21 4.78 4.01
CA PRO A 131 2.34 3.88 4.26
C PRO A 131 2.33 3.46 5.72
N GLY A 132 1.89 2.22 5.95
CA GLY A 132 1.69 1.72 7.29
C GLY A 132 3.00 1.77 8.04
N MET A 133 2.94 1.89 9.36
CA MET A 133 4.13 1.68 10.16
C MET A 133 4.68 0.29 9.83
N SER A 134 5.94 0.22 9.42
CA SER A 134 6.64 -1.05 9.22
C SER A 134 6.58 -1.88 10.50
N ARG A 135 6.72 -3.20 10.41
CA ARG A 135 6.71 -4.08 11.60
C ARG A 135 7.69 -3.61 12.69
N PRO A 136 8.95 -3.21 12.40
CA PRO A 136 9.83 -2.61 13.40
C PRO A 136 9.31 -1.30 14.00
N GLN A 137 8.57 -0.48 13.24
CA GLN A 137 7.93 0.72 13.76
C GLN A 137 6.76 0.39 14.68
N ILE A 138 5.93 -0.60 14.33
CA ILE A 138 4.85 -1.11 15.20
C ILE A 138 5.44 -1.65 16.50
N ASP A 139 6.49 -2.48 16.41
CA ASP A 139 7.16 -3.04 17.58
C ASP A 139 7.78 -1.93 18.46
N ASN A 140 8.37 -0.89 17.85
CA ASN A 140 8.91 0.26 18.56
C ASN A 140 7.82 1.12 19.21
N GLU A 141 6.70 1.34 18.53
CA GLU A 141 5.54 2.04 19.09
C GLU A 141 4.95 1.26 20.26
N HIS A 142 4.82 -0.06 20.15
CA HIS A 142 4.37 -0.93 21.23
C HIS A 142 5.29 -0.79 22.47
N ARG A 143 6.61 -0.88 22.27
CA ARG A 143 7.60 -0.67 23.35
C ARG A 143 7.51 0.74 23.95
N LEU A 144 7.25 1.75 23.12
CA LEU A 144 7.08 3.13 23.58
C LEU A 144 5.83 3.25 24.46
N VAL A 145 4.71 2.67 24.05
CA VAL A 145 3.45 2.64 24.81
C VAL A 145 3.65 1.90 26.14
N GLU A 146 4.23 0.71 26.13
CA GLU A 146 4.54 -0.05 27.36
C GLU A 146 5.41 0.76 28.31
N ARG A 147 6.44 1.46 27.79
CA ARG A 147 7.34 2.26 28.62
C ARG A 147 6.64 3.48 29.19
N LEU A 148 5.81 4.15 28.39
CA LEU A 148 5.02 5.28 28.84
C LEU A 148 4.05 4.84 29.93
N GLN A 149 3.31 3.75 29.73
CA GLN A 149 2.43 3.17 30.75
C GLN A 149 3.18 2.85 32.05
N PHE A 150 4.35 2.22 31.96
CA PHE A 150 5.19 1.94 33.14
C PHE A 150 5.59 3.22 33.90
N GLU A 151 6.03 4.26 33.22
CA GLU A 151 6.42 5.52 33.88
C GLU A 151 5.20 6.24 34.47
N THR A 152 4.06 6.22 33.79
CA THR A 152 2.82 6.80 34.29
C THR A 152 2.31 6.05 35.52
N ASP A 153 2.33 4.71 35.52
CA ASP A 153 1.99 3.88 36.68
C ASP A 153 2.92 4.12 37.87
N ARG A 154 4.22 4.31 37.61
CA ARG A 154 5.19 4.64 38.65
C ARG A 154 4.87 5.98 39.31
N LEU A 155 4.51 6.99 38.51
CA LEU A 155 4.13 8.31 39.00
C LEU A 155 2.81 8.26 39.79
N ALA A 156 1.82 7.50 39.31
CA ALA A 156 0.55 7.28 40.02
C ALA A 156 0.77 6.75 41.45
N ARG A 157 1.77 5.87 41.62
CA ARG A 157 2.13 5.29 42.92
C ARG A 157 2.89 6.27 43.82
N GLN A 158 3.62 7.23 43.25
CA GLN A 158 4.39 8.22 44.00
C GLN A 158 3.55 9.42 44.44
N ASP A 159 2.57 9.81 43.63
CA ASP A 159 1.64 10.90 43.92
C ASP A 159 0.27 10.60 43.32
N ALA A 160 -0.65 10.09 44.15
CA ALA A 160 -2.02 9.78 43.75
C ALA A 160 -2.83 11.03 43.34
N GLY A 161 -2.36 12.24 43.66
CA GLY A 161 -2.98 13.52 43.27
C GLY A 161 -2.60 13.99 41.86
N ALA A 162 -1.45 13.55 41.33
CA ALA A 162 -0.91 13.99 40.04
C ALA A 162 -1.74 13.53 38.83
N TYR A 163 -2.61 12.52 39.01
CA TYR A 163 -3.45 11.97 37.94
C TYR A 163 -4.74 12.75 37.65
N ARG A 164 -5.05 13.79 38.43
CA ARG A 164 -6.28 14.57 38.22
C ARG A 164 -6.22 15.50 37.01
N ASP A 165 -5.03 15.75 36.48
CA ASP A 165 -4.84 16.63 35.35
C ASP A 165 -4.19 15.89 34.17
N CYS A 166 -5.04 15.49 33.21
CA CYS A 166 -4.62 14.83 31.99
C CYS A 166 -3.63 15.69 31.18
N GLU A 167 -3.69 17.03 31.27
CA GLU A 167 -2.74 17.91 30.56
C GLU A 167 -1.33 17.77 31.13
N THR A 168 -1.19 17.70 32.46
CA THR A 168 0.11 17.50 33.12
C THR A 168 0.72 16.14 32.75
N VAL A 169 -0.10 15.09 32.66
CA VAL A 169 0.37 13.76 32.24
C VAL A 169 0.79 13.76 30.76
N ILE A 170 -0.01 14.36 29.88
CA ILE A 170 0.29 14.45 28.43
C ILE A 170 1.55 15.29 28.18
N ASP A 171 1.70 16.45 28.82
CA ASP A 171 2.88 17.31 28.70
C ASP A 171 4.14 16.61 29.24
N HIS A 172 4.03 15.86 30.34
CA HIS A 172 5.12 15.05 30.85
C HIS A 172 5.52 13.95 29.88
N MET A 173 4.55 13.18 29.36
CA MET A 173 4.78 12.14 28.36
C MET A 173 5.43 12.70 27.09
N TYR A 174 4.96 13.85 26.61
CA TYR A 174 5.55 14.55 25.48
C TYR A 174 7.00 14.97 25.74
N LYS A 175 7.29 15.55 26.92
CA LYS A 175 8.65 15.94 27.32
C LYS A 175 9.59 14.74 27.43
N VAL A 176 9.13 13.62 27.98
CA VAL A 176 9.91 12.36 28.05
C VAL A 176 10.16 11.80 26.66
N ALA A 177 9.12 11.72 25.82
CA ALA A 177 9.22 11.23 24.45
C ALA A 177 10.17 12.08 23.59
N LYS A 178 10.13 13.41 23.76
CA LYS A 178 11.02 14.36 23.11
C LYS A 178 12.47 14.21 23.59
N ARG A 179 12.71 14.16 24.91
CA ARG A 179 14.06 14.05 25.49
C ARG A 179 14.75 12.74 25.09
N LYS A 180 14.00 11.66 24.90
CA LYS A 180 14.50 10.35 24.49
C LYS A 180 14.56 10.18 22.96
N GLY A 181 14.16 11.19 22.18
CA GLY A 181 14.23 11.16 20.71
C GLY A 181 13.17 10.30 20.02
N PHE A 182 12.12 9.88 20.73
CA PHE A 182 11.10 8.96 20.21
C PHE A 182 10.16 9.62 19.19
N LEU A 183 9.88 10.92 19.33
CA LEU A 183 8.99 11.65 18.43
C LEU A 183 9.54 11.75 16.99
N THR A 184 10.86 11.84 16.86
CA THR A 184 11.57 11.85 15.57
C THR A 184 11.60 10.49 14.88
N ALA A 185 11.40 9.40 15.62
CA ALA A 185 11.39 8.04 15.06
C ALA A 185 10.00 7.59 14.57
N ALA A 186 8.93 8.26 15.02
CA ALA A 186 7.55 7.88 14.76
C ALA A 186 6.93 8.50 13.50
N GLN A 187 7.56 9.51 12.88
CA GLN A 187 7.04 10.11 11.64
C GLN A 187 7.31 9.20 10.44
N ALA A 188 6.26 8.55 9.94
CA ALA A 188 6.31 7.89 8.64
C ALA A 188 6.60 8.94 7.55
N PRO A 189 7.51 8.65 6.59
CA PRO A 189 7.74 9.55 5.47
C PRO A 189 6.44 9.66 4.65
N ALA A 190 5.86 10.86 4.61
CA ALA A 190 4.72 11.13 3.75
C ALA A 190 5.08 10.80 2.29
N PRO A 191 4.25 10.05 1.54
CA PRO A 191 4.52 9.76 0.13
C PRO A 191 4.76 11.06 -0.64
N PHE A 192 5.70 11.05 -1.59
CA PHE A 192 6.05 12.22 -2.39
C PHE A 192 4.81 12.86 -3.04
N LEU A 193 3.89 12.05 -3.58
CA LEU A 193 2.65 12.53 -4.17
C LEU A 193 1.66 13.12 -3.15
N VAL A 194 1.69 12.70 -1.89
CA VAL A 194 0.86 13.34 -0.85
C VAL A 194 1.46 14.68 -0.44
N LYS A 195 2.79 14.74 -0.33
CA LYS A 195 3.51 15.95 0.09
C LYS A 195 3.59 17.02 -1.00
N TYR A 196 3.73 16.60 -2.25
CA TYR A 196 3.98 17.48 -3.40
C TYR A 196 2.95 17.34 -4.52
N GLY A 197 1.98 16.43 -4.42
CA GLY A 197 1.00 16.21 -5.49
C GLY A 197 0.17 17.44 -5.79
N GLN A 198 -0.24 18.18 -4.75
CA GLN A 198 -0.94 19.44 -4.95
C GLN A 198 -0.07 20.45 -5.71
N GLN A 199 1.20 20.61 -5.33
CA GLN A 199 2.14 21.51 -6.02
C GLN A 199 2.41 21.08 -7.46
N LEU A 200 2.45 19.77 -7.74
CA LEU A 200 2.59 19.25 -9.10
C LEU A 200 1.36 19.50 -9.95
N VAL A 201 0.15 19.30 -9.40
CA VAL A 201 -1.11 19.57 -10.09
C VAL A 201 -1.24 21.06 -10.39
N GLU A 202 -0.94 21.92 -9.42
CA GLU A 202 -0.92 23.37 -9.60
C GLU A 202 0.11 23.79 -10.65
N GLY A 203 1.34 23.26 -10.57
CA GLY A 203 2.39 23.52 -11.54
C GLY A 203 2.04 23.08 -12.96
N LEU A 204 1.44 21.90 -13.13
CA LEU A 204 0.92 21.41 -14.41
C LEU A 204 -0.22 22.30 -14.92
N GLY A 205 -1.12 22.72 -14.06
CA GLY A 205 -2.22 23.63 -14.41
C GLY A 205 -1.70 24.96 -14.96
N VAL A 206 -0.74 25.58 -14.28
CA VAL A 206 -0.09 26.84 -14.73
C VAL A 206 0.64 26.63 -16.06
N LEU A 207 1.35 25.52 -16.23
CA LEU A 207 2.06 25.22 -17.47
C LEU A 207 1.10 25.05 -18.64
N ILE A 208 0.01 24.29 -18.45
CA ILE A 208 -1.03 24.10 -19.47
C ILE A 208 -1.66 25.44 -19.85
N LEU A 209 -1.97 26.29 -18.86
CA LEU A 209 -2.52 27.62 -19.11
C LEU A 209 -1.56 28.49 -19.95
N MET A 210 -0.25 28.48 -19.64
CA MET A 210 0.75 29.20 -20.42
C MET A 210 0.84 28.69 -21.87
N ILE A 211 0.78 27.38 -22.08
CA ILE A 211 0.79 26.78 -23.43
C ILE A 211 -0.46 27.21 -24.21
N LEU A 212 -1.64 27.18 -23.58
CA LEU A 212 -2.89 27.62 -24.21
C LEU A 212 -2.87 29.11 -24.56
N LEU A 213 -2.31 29.96 -23.69
CA LEU A 213 -2.12 31.39 -23.97
C LEU A 213 -1.17 31.62 -25.14
N ALA A 214 -0.01 30.94 -25.16
CA ALA A 214 0.95 31.04 -26.25
C ALA A 214 0.36 30.56 -27.59
N ALA A 215 -0.36 29.42 -27.57
CA ALA A 215 -1.08 28.91 -28.74
C ALA A 215 -2.15 29.89 -29.22
N GLY A 216 -2.90 30.50 -28.29
CA GLY A 216 -3.88 31.55 -28.60
C GLY A 216 -3.24 32.76 -29.26
N VAL A 217 -2.10 33.25 -28.75
CA VAL A 217 -1.35 34.36 -29.35
C VAL A 217 -0.86 34.01 -30.75
N LEU A 218 -0.31 32.81 -30.96
CA LEU A 218 0.13 32.34 -32.26
C LEU A 218 -1.04 32.19 -33.25
N TRP A 219 -2.18 31.69 -32.78
CA TRP A 219 -3.39 31.54 -33.58
C TRP A 219 -4.01 32.90 -33.96
N ILE A 220 -4.03 33.85 -33.02
CA ILE A 220 -4.48 35.23 -33.24
C ILE A 220 -3.49 35.99 -34.15
N GLY A 221 -2.19 35.70 -34.06
CA GLY A 221 -1.15 36.26 -34.92
C GLY A 221 -1.29 35.88 -36.41
N HIS A 222 -2.17 34.92 -36.74
CA HIS A 222 -2.56 34.59 -38.11
C HIS A 222 -3.87 35.26 -38.58
N TRP A 223 -4.47 36.19 -37.81
CA TRP A 223 -5.69 36.93 -38.19
C TRP A 223 -5.41 38.44 -38.41
N PRO A 224 -6.16 39.16 -39.29
CA PRO A 224 -5.74 40.41 -39.88
C PRO A 224 -5.79 41.61 -38.91
N ARG A 225 -4.83 42.52 -39.12
CA ARG A 225 -4.74 43.92 -38.68
C ARG A 225 -5.44 44.27 -37.34
N LEU A 226 -4.61 44.46 -36.31
CA LEU A 226 -4.82 44.94 -34.92
C LEU A 226 -6.00 45.88 -34.60
N GLN A 227 -6.65 46.53 -35.57
CA GLN A 227 -7.76 47.45 -35.33
C GLN A 227 -9.08 46.76 -34.93
N ALA A 228 -9.25 45.46 -35.18
CA ALA A 228 -10.47 44.72 -34.79
C ALA A 228 -10.46 44.18 -33.34
N ILE A 229 -9.29 44.14 -32.69
CA ILE A 229 -9.09 43.43 -31.41
C ILE A 229 -9.65 44.22 -30.22
N ALA A 230 -9.66 45.56 -30.28
CA ALA A 230 -10.14 46.42 -29.19
C ALA A 230 -11.66 46.31 -28.92
N ARG A 231 -12.41 45.60 -29.77
CA ARG A 231 -13.87 45.44 -29.62
C ARG A 231 -14.30 44.02 -29.22
N HIS A 232 -13.37 43.09 -28.98
CA HIS A 232 -13.75 41.70 -28.70
C HIS A 232 -14.11 41.51 -27.22
N PRO A 233 -15.38 41.19 -26.88
CA PRO A 233 -15.85 41.14 -25.49
C PRO A 233 -15.19 40.02 -24.67
N LEU A 234 -14.74 38.95 -25.33
CA LEU A 234 -13.99 37.86 -24.70
C LEU A 234 -12.63 38.31 -24.14
N LEU A 235 -11.95 39.23 -24.82
CA LEU A 235 -10.62 39.69 -24.40
C LEU A 235 -10.72 40.61 -23.17
N ALA A 236 -11.77 41.43 -23.11
CA ALA A 236 -12.10 42.23 -21.93
C ALA A 236 -12.47 41.36 -20.72
N ALA A 237 -13.24 40.28 -20.95
CA ALA A 237 -13.59 39.35 -19.89
C ALA A 237 -12.37 38.61 -19.33
N VAL A 238 -11.48 38.12 -20.19
CA VAL A 238 -10.24 37.41 -19.77
C VAL A 238 -9.30 38.33 -19.01
N LEU A 239 -9.12 39.58 -19.45
CA LEU A 239 -8.30 40.57 -18.72
C LEU A 239 -8.93 40.95 -17.37
N GLY A 240 -10.26 41.03 -17.30
CA GLY A 240 -10.98 41.25 -16.05
C GLY A 240 -10.76 40.11 -15.04
N PHE A 241 -10.86 38.85 -15.48
CA PHE A 241 -10.62 37.70 -14.61
C PHE A 241 -9.16 37.60 -14.15
N ALA A 242 -8.19 37.90 -15.02
CA ALA A 242 -6.78 37.92 -14.65
C ALA A 242 -6.46 39.01 -13.60
N ALA A 243 -7.09 40.18 -13.72
CA ALA A 243 -6.92 41.26 -12.75
C ALA A 243 -7.51 40.92 -11.37
N VAL A 244 -8.64 40.20 -11.32
CA VAL A 244 -9.25 39.76 -10.05
C VAL A 244 -8.40 38.69 -9.38
N ALA A 245 -7.89 37.71 -10.14
CA ALA A 245 -7.04 36.65 -9.59
C ALA A 245 -5.68 37.14 -9.05
N LEU A 246 -5.17 38.26 -9.56
CA LEU A 246 -3.94 38.91 -9.06
C LEU A 246 -4.18 39.79 -7.82
N ALA A 247 -5.44 40.13 -7.53
CA ALA A 247 -5.82 40.99 -6.40
C ALA A 247 -6.28 40.19 -5.16
N SER A 248 -6.43 38.87 -5.28
CA SER A 248 -6.84 37.92 -4.23
C SER A 248 -5.68 37.04 -3.78
#